data_AF-A0A2J4Y1X1-F1
#
_entry.id   AF-A0A2J4Y1X1-F1
#
_cell.length_a   1.000
_cell.length_b   1.000
_cell.length_c   1.000
_cell.angle_alpha   90.00
_cell.angle_beta   90.00
_cell.angle_gamma   90.00
#
_symmetry.space_group_name_H-M   'P 1'
#
loop_
_entity.id
_entity.type
_entity.pdbx_description
1 polymer ?
#
loop_
_entity_poly.entity_id
_entity_poly.type
_entity_poly.pdbx_seq_one_letter_code
_entity_poly.pdbx_strand_id
1 'polypeptide(L)' 'SQAGLTGSEQPPMGCFDWDPFVYLLGHDIDMVQQDVPAMLEAVFTIIDAGEAGQQRIEIPPLLMSSR' A
#
# COMPACT_ATOMS: atom_id res chain seq x y z
N SER A 1 13.76 -27.97 11.32
CA SER A 1 13.05 -26.86 10.65
C SER A 1 12.42 -26.00 11.73
N GLN A 2 12.57 -24.69 11.68
CA GLN A 2 11.84 -23.79 12.58
C GLN A 2 10.40 -23.68 12.06
N ALA A 3 9.41 -23.90 12.92
CA ALA A 3 8.02 -23.66 12.57
C ALA A 3 7.78 -22.14 12.46
N GLY A 4 6.98 -21.71 11.49
CA GLY A 4 6.57 -20.30 11.36
C GLY A 4 5.60 -19.89 12.48
N LEU A 5 5.58 -18.59 12.81
CA LEU A 5 4.65 -18.01 13.78
C LEU A 5 3.32 -17.70 13.08
N THR A 6 2.27 -18.46 13.40
CA THR A 6 0.92 -18.32 12.82
C THR A 6 -0.15 -18.45 13.90
N GLY A 7 -1.42 -18.21 13.58
CA GLY A 7 -2.48 -18.38 14.57
C GLY A 7 -2.41 -17.30 15.66
N SER A 8 -2.53 -17.74 16.92
CA SER A 8 -2.39 -16.86 18.09
C SER A 8 -0.95 -16.38 18.32
N GLU A 9 0.04 -16.95 17.65
CA GLU A 9 1.46 -16.55 17.74
C GLU A 9 1.87 -15.58 16.64
N GLN A 10 0.96 -15.23 15.72
CA GLN A 10 1.24 -14.27 14.67
C GLN A 10 1.54 -12.88 15.28
N PRO A 11 2.67 -12.25 14.94
CA PRO A 11 2.95 -10.88 15.37
C PRO A 11 1.95 -9.89 14.72
N PRO A 12 1.84 -8.66 15.24
CA PRO A 12 1.12 -7.60 14.52
C PRO A 12 1.69 -7.45 13.11
N MET A 13 0.82 -7.49 12.12
CA MET A 13 1.17 -7.43 10.70
C MET A 13 0.52 -6.21 10.08
N GLY A 14 1.27 -5.50 9.24
CA GLY A 14 0.76 -4.38 8.46
C GLY A 14 1.19 -4.48 7.01
N CYS A 15 0.35 -4.05 6.08
CA CYS A 15 0.70 -3.96 4.66
C CYS A 15 0.23 -2.64 4.02
N PHE A 16 0.93 -2.26 2.95
CA PHE A 16 0.71 -1.02 2.21
C PHE A 16 0.51 -1.38 0.74
N ASP A 17 -0.74 -1.44 0.29
CA ASP A 17 -1.18 -1.75 -1.10
C ASP A 17 -2.72 -1.80 -1.11
N TRP A 18 -3.31 -2.30 -0.01
CA TRP A 18 -4.71 -2.77 0.06
C TRP A 18 -4.98 -3.92 -0.92
N ASP A 19 -4.04 -4.87 -0.97
CA ASP A 19 -4.13 -6.03 -1.84
C ASP A 19 -5.35 -6.88 -1.44
N PRO A 20 -6.26 -7.19 -2.38
CA PRO A 20 -7.44 -7.97 -2.07
C PRO A 20 -7.07 -9.34 -1.52
N PHE A 21 -5.95 -9.97 -1.86
CA PHE A 21 -5.58 -11.31 -1.40
C PHE A 21 -5.10 -11.39 0.05
N VAL A 22 -4.97 -10.26 0.75
CA VAL A 22 -4.62 -10.24 2.18
C VAL A 22 -5.58 -11.08 3.04
N TYR A 23 -6.86 -11.19 2.66
CA TYR A 23 -7.83 -12.01 3.39
C TYR A 23 -7.48 -13.51 3.35
N LEU A 24 -6.69 -13.95 2.37
CA LEU A 24 -6.25 -15.34 2.23
C LEU A 24 -5.10 -15.67 3.19
N LEU A 25 -4.40 -14.66 3.72
CA LEU A 25 -3.31 -14.84 4.67
C LEU A 25 -3.81 -15.10 6.10
N GLY A 26 -5.12 -14.89 6.34
CA GLY A 26 -5.73 -14.93 7.66
C GLY A 26 -5.32 -13.75 8.55
N HIS A 27 -5.94 -13.68 9.72
CA HIS A 27 -5.62 -12.75 10.82
C HIS A 27 -5.80 -11.24 10.54
N ASP A 28 -5.76 -10.46 11.62
CA ASP A 28 -5.85 -9.00 11.66
C ASP A 28 -4.58 -8.36 11.08
N ILE A 29 -4.54 -8.19 9.76
CA ILE A 29 -3.49 -7.44 9.07
C ILE A 29 -3.99 -6.00 8.89
N ASP A 30 -3.32 -5.05 9.52
CA ASP A 30 -3.61 -3.63 9.32
C ASP A 30 -3.20 -3.23 7.90
N MET A 31 -4.13 -2.62 7.18
CA MET A 31 -3.91 -2.26 5.79
C MET A 31 -3.94 -0.76 5.61
N VAL A 32 -3.06 -0.27 4.76
CA VAL A 32 -3.07 1.09 4.27
C VAL A 32 -3.22 1.06 2.75
N GLN A 33 -4.19 1.82 2.25
CA GLN A 33 -4.51 1.86 0.82
C GLN A 33 -3.68 2.91 0.10
N GLN A 34 -3.01 2.47 -0.97
CA GLN A 34 -2.36 3.38 -1.92
C GLN A 34 -3.39 4.17 -2.71
N ASP A 35 -3.11 5.45 -2.95
CA ASP A 35 -3.82 6.23 -3.96
C ASP A 35 -3.22 5.95 -5.35
N VAL A 36 -3.45 4.73 -5.85
CA VAL A 36 -2.99 4.30 -7.18
C VAL A 36 -3.48 5.24 -8.28
N PRO A 37 -4.74 5.73 -8.29
CA PRO A 37 -5.18 6.71 -9.25
C PRO A 37 -4.32 7.99 -9.26
N ALA A 38 -4.07 8.61 -8.11
CA ALA A 38 -3.25 9.82 -8.03
C ALA A 38 -1.80 9.53 -8.45
N MET A 39 -1.26 8.34 -8.11
CA MET A 39 0.08 7.93 -8.53
C MET A 39 0.20 7.88 -10.06
N LEU A 40 -0.78 7.29 -10.74
CA LEU A 40 -0.78 7.21 -12.20
C LEU A 40 -0.97 8.59 -12.84
N GLU A 41 -1.84 9.44 -12.29
CA GLU A 41 -2.04 10.81 -12.77
C GLU A 41 -0.73 11.62 -12.71
N ALA A 42 0.00 11.53 -11.59
CA ALA A 42 1.30 12.20 -11.44
C ALA A 42 2.33 11.67 -12.45
N VAL A 43 2.38 10.36 -12.67
CA VAL A 43 3.28 9.74 -13.67
C VAL A 43 2.97 10.24 -15.08
N PHE A 44 1.71 10.26 -15.49
CA PHE A 44 1.34 10.74 -16.82
C PHE A 44 1.65 12.23 -16.98
N THR A 45 1.43 13.04 -15.94
CA THR A 45 1.78 14.46 -15.95
C THR A 45 3.29 14.68 -16.16
N ILE A 46 4.13 13.88 -15.49
CA ILE A 46 5.59 13.93 -15.68
C ILE A 46 5.97 13.61 -17.13
N ILE A 47 5.37 12.56 -17.69
CA ILE A 47 5.64 12.13 -19.07
C ILE A 47 5.23 13.23 -20.06
N ASP A 48 4.06 13.82 -19.88
CA ASP A 48 3.50 14.83 -20.78
C ASP A 48 4.27 16.17 -20.71
N ALA A 49 4.80 16.53 -19.54
CA ALA A 49 5.58 17.76 -19.36
C ALA A 49 6.93 17.72 -20.10
N GLY A 50 7.47 16.52 -20.38
CA GLY A 50 8.77 16.37 -21.06
C GLY A 50 9.97 16.88 -20.25
N GLU A 51 9.77 17.25 -18.98
CA GLU A 51 10.81 17.74 -18.08
C GLU A 51 11.30 16.60 -17.18
N ALA A 52 12.58 16.24 -17.30
CA ALA A 52 13.24 15.29 -16.39
C ALA A 52 13.75 15.95 -15.09
N GLY A 53 13.14 17.07 -14.70
CA GLY A 53 13.47 17.74 -13.45
C GLY A 53 13.20 16.79 -12.28
N GLN A 54 14.21 16.51 -11.46
CA GLN A 54 14.11 15.54 -10.38
C GLN A 54 13.32 16.14 -9.21
N GLN A 55 12.00 16.19 -9.32
CA GLN A 55 11.08 16.54 -8.24
C GLN A 55 10.53 15.27 -7.60
N ARG A 56 10.71 15.16 -6.28
CA ARG A 56 10.05 14.13 -5.48
C ARG A 56 8.59 14.53 -5.31
N ILE A 57 7.68 13.77 -5.90
CA ILE A 57 6.25 13.90 -5.70
C ILE A 57 5.82 12.89 -4.63
N GLU A 58 5.22 13.37 -3.55
CA GLU A 58 4.68 12.52 -2.48
C GLU A 58 3.15 12.51 -2.58
N ILE A 59 2.58 11.31 -2.65
CA ILE A 59 1.14 11.10 -2.74
C ILE A 59 0.70 10.41 -1.44
N PRO A 60 -0.19 11.03 -0.65
CA PRO A 60 -0.62 10.45 0.60
C PRO A 60 -1.46 9.19 0.36
N PRO A 61 -1.45 8.22 1.29
CA PRO A 61 -2.36 7.09 1.24
C PRO A 61 -3.81 7.52 1.43
N LEU A 62 -4.75 6.68 0.98
CA LEU A 62 -6.17 6.91 1.18
C LEU A 62 -6.54 6.64 2.65
N LEU A 63 -7.16 7.64 3.28
CA LEU A 63 -7.72 7.49 4.63
C LEU A 63 -9.03 6.73 4.53
N MET A 64 -9.01 5.46 4.94
CA MET A 64 -10.24 4.69 5.09
C MET A 64 -10.90 5.07 6.40
N SER A 65 -12.01 5.79 6.33
CA SER A 65 -12.86 6.03 7.49
C SER A 65 -13.36 4.68 8.01
N SER A 66 -12.90 4.31 9.21
CA SER A 66 -13.48 3.21 9.97
C SER A 66 -14.97 3.50 10.18
N ARG A 67 -15.84 2.56 9.80
CA ARG A 67 -17.28 2.66 10.10
C ARG A 67 -17.55 2.20 11.53
#